data_AF-A0A7K2M604-F1
#
_entry.id   AF-A0A7K2M604-F1
#
_cell.length_a   1.000
_cell.length_b   1.000
_cell.length_c   1.000
_cell.angle_alpha   90.00
_cell.angle_beta   90.00
_cell.angle_gamma   90.00
#
_symmetry.space_group_name_H-M   'P 1'
#
loop_
_entity.id
_entity.type
_entity.pdbx_description
1 polymer ?
#
loop_
_entity_poly.entity_id
_entity_poly.type
_entity_poly.pdbx_seq_one_letter_code
_entity_poly.pdbx_strand_id
1 'polypeptide(L)'
;AVVVVEPGTPDGYARVIEARDRLVQAGFRIAAPCPHSAACPIVPGTDWCHFSARVSRSSLHRQVKGGSLAYEDEKFSYVAAVRFPVAPAAARVVRRPQIRKGQVLLDLCEPAEAPDAEGRPGQPEQLRRRTVTKRHGDLYKAARDADWGDAWPPRAL
;
A
#
# COMPACT_ATOMS: atom_id res chain seq x y z
N ALA A 1 14.86 6.84 12.79
CA ALA A 1 13.77 6.24 11.98
C ALA A 1 13.39 4.91 12.62
N VAL A 2 12.17 4.43 12.40
CA VAL A 2 11.68 3.14 12.90
C VAL A 2 11.00 2.40 11.75
N VAL A 3 11.27 1.10 11.62
CA VAL A 3 10.57 0.22 10.69
C VAL A 3 10.06 -0.98 11.49
N VAL A 4 8.77 -1.30 11.31
CA VAL A 4 8.12 -2.48 11.87
C VAL A 4 7.65 -3.33 10.71
N VAL A 5 7.94 -4.63 10.74
CA VAL A 5 7.54 -5.60 9.72
C VAL A 5 6.94 -6.81 10.42
N GLU A 6 5.79 -7.26 9.95
CA GLU A 6 5.07 -8.43 10.45
C GLU A 6 4.67 -9.34 9.27
N PRO A 7 4.37 -10.63 9.52
CA PRO A 7 3.72 -11.48 8.53
C PRO A 7 2.44 -10.84 7.98
N GLY A 8 2.15 -11.04 6.69
CA GLY A 8 1.05 -10.40 5.97
C GLY A 8 -0.30 -11.07 6.23
N THR A 9 -0.59 -11.34 7.49
CA THR A 9 -1.83 -11.91 8.02
C THR A 9 -2.70 -10.82 8.64
N PRO A 10 -3.99 -11.07 8.90
CA PRO A 10 -4.84 -10.14 9.65
C PRO A 10 -4.24 -9.71 10.99
N ASP A 11 -3.68 -10.65 11.76
CA ASP A 11 -3.06 -10.38 13.07
C ASP A 11 -1.78 -9.55 12.93
N GLY A 12 -0.91 -9.88 11.96
CA GLY A 12 0.31 -9.11 11.70
C GLY A 12 0.00 -7.68 11.26
N TYR A 13 -1.02 -7.50 10.43
CA TYR A 13 -1.53 -6.17 10.08
C TYR A 13 -2.06 -5.41 11.29
N ALA A 14 -2.81 -6.05 12.19
CA ALA A 14 -3.33 -5.41 13.39
C ALA A 14 -2.19 -4.86 14.26
N ARG A 15 -1.12 -5.63 14.47
CA ARG A 15 0.09 -5.17 15.18
C ARG A 15 0.78 -4.02 14.46
N VAL A 16 0.88 -4.06 13.13
CA VAL A 16 1.48 -2.99 12.33
C VAL A 16 0.69 -1.68 12.45
N ILE A 17 -0.65 -1.73 12.42
CA ILE A 17 -1.49 -0.52 12.59
C ILE A 17 -1.41 0.00 14.02
N GLU A 18 -1.41 -0.87 15.03
CA GLU A 18 -1.20 -0.44 16.41
C GLU A 18 0.16 0.26 16.59
N ALA A 19 1.23 -0.33 16.05
CA ALA A 19 2.56 0.26 16.08
C ALA A 19 2.60 1.62 15.34
N ARG A 20 1.94 1.69 14.17
CA ARG A 20 1.80 2.92 13.39
C ARG A 20 1.15 4.03 14.21
N ASP A 21 0.03 3.73 14.89
CA ASP A 21 -0.70 4.73 15.65
C ASP A 21 0.11 5.22 16.86
N ARG A 22 0.81 4.31 17.56
CA ARG A 22 1.75 4.67 18.63
C ARG A 22 2.90 5.55 18.13
N LEU A 23 3.44 5.26 16.94
CA LEU A 23 4.51 6.06 16.34
C LEU A 23 4.03 7.47 16.00
N VAL A 24 2.84 7.61 15.42
CA VAL A 24 2.24 8.92 15.12
C VAL A 24 1.99 9.72 16.42
N GLN A 25 1.42 9.08 17.44
CA GLN A 25 1.20 9.70 18.76
C GLN A 25 2.53 10.13 19.42
N ALA A 26 3.62 9.42 19.16
CA ALA A 26 4.97 9.76 19.63
C ALA A 26 5.68 10.82 18.76
N GLY A 27 4.96 11.50 17.86
CA GLY A 27 5.47 12.60 17.04
C GLY A 27 6.24 12.15 15.78
N PHE A 28 6.12 10.90 15.35
CA PHE A 28 6.66 10.47 14.07
C PHE A 28 5.71 10.78 12.92
N ARG A 29 6.27 11.01 11.73
CA ARG A 29 5.54 11.02 10.47
C ARG A 29 5.74 9.68 9.76
N ILE A 30 4.67 9.14 9.19
CA ILE A 30 4.74 7.95 8.36
C ILE A 30 5.41 8.29 7.03
N ALA A 31 6.53 7.62 6.73
CA ALA A 31 7.27 7.75 5.49
C ALA A 31 6.79 6.74 4.44
N ALA A 32 6.43 5.54 4.88
CA ALA A 32 5.89 4.46 4.05
C ALA A 32 5.18 3.42 4.93
N PRO A 33 4.36 2.53 4.36
CA PRO A 33 3.81 2.60 3.01
C PRO A 33 2.58 3.50 2.91
N CYS A 34 1.97 3.88 4.03
CA CYS A 34 0.78 4.73 4.02
C CYS A 34 1.11 6.12 3.45
N PRO A 35 0.25 6.69 2.59
CA PRO A 35 0.45 8.03 2.03
C PRO A 35 0.09 9.16 3.02
N HIS A 36 -0.42 8.83 4.20
CA HIS A 36 -0.81 9.76 5.26
C HIS A 36 -0.44 9.22 6.65
N SER A 37 -0.41 10.12 7.62
CA SER A 37 -0.26 9.80 9.06
C SER A 37 -1.60 9.88 9.83
N ALA A 38 -2.73 10.10 9.14
CA ALA A 38 -4.08 10.07 9.71
C ALA A 38 -4.55 8.64 10.05
N ALA A 39 -5.78 8.42 10.47
CA ALA A 39 -6.25 7.06 10.81
C ALA A 39 -6.20 6.14 9.56
N CYS A 40 -5.99 4.83 9.74
CA CYS A 40 -6.06 3.92 8.60
C CYS A 40 -7.52 3.80 8.12
N PRO A 41 -7.83 4.01 6.82
CA PRO A 41 -9.20 3.95 6.32
C PRO A 41 -9.78 2.52 6.21
N ILE A 42 -8.97 1.48 6.46
CA ILE A 42 -9.46 0.10 6.53
C ILE A 42 -10.20 -0.08 7.86
N VAL A 43 -11.48 -0.46 7.77
CA VAL A 43 -12.27 -0.80 8.94
C VAL A 43 -11.68 -2.06 9.61
N PRO A 44 -11.41 -2.02 10.93
CA PRO A 44 -10.89 -3.19 11.65
C PRO A 44 -11.77 -4.43 11.43
N GLY A 45 -11.13 -5.55 11.10
CA GLY A 45 -11.80 -6.84 10.88
C GLY A 45 -12.43 -7.05 9.50
N THR A 46 -12.55 -6.01 8.66
CA THR A 46 -13.13 -6.17 7.30
C THR A 46 -12.08 -6.50 6.24
N ASP A 47 -10.86 -5.99 6.41
CA ASP A 47 -9.75 -6.24 5.49
C ASP A 47 -8.40 -6.00 6.20
N TRP A 48 -7.29 -6.32 5.52
CA TRP A 48 -5.94 -6.03 6.00
C TRP A 48 -4.98 -5.60 4.88
N CYS A 49 -4.19 -4.55 5.12
CA CYS A 49 -3.18 -4.12 4.18
C CYS A 49 -1.90 -4.96 4.33
N HIS A 50 -1.42 -5.52 3.23
CA HIS A 50 -0.20 -6.31 3.18
C HIS A 50 0.50 -6.09 1.83
N PHE A 51 1.58 -6.81 1.60
CA PHE A 51 2.41 -6.90 0.41
C PHE A 51 2.74 -8.37 0.14
N SER A 52 3.39 -8.64 -0.98
CA SER A 52 3.96 -9.95 -1.28
C SER A 52 5.36 -9.78 -1.86
N ALA A 53 6.33 -10.48 -1.28
CA ALA A 53 7.68 -10.59 -1.78
C ALA A 53 7.94 -12.02 -2.24
N ARG A 54 8.54 -12.17 -3.41
CA ARG A 54 8.99 -13.48 -3.88
C ARG A 54 10.31 -13.83 -3.21
N VAL A 55 10.34 -14.93 -2.46
CA VAL A 55 11.52 -15.46 -1.79
C VAL A 55 11.89 -16.82 -2.36
N SER A 56 13.18 -17.13 -2.38
CA SER A 56 13.67 -18.41 -2.89
C SER A 56 13.44 -19.54 -1.89
N ARG A 57 12.99 -20.70 -2.36
CA ARG A 57 12.93 -21.94 -1.58
C ARG A 57 14.21 -22.74 -1.78
N SER A 58 14.91 -23.02 -0.67
CA SER A 58 16.03 -23.97 -0.69
C SER A 58 15.57 -25.37 -1.13
N SER A 59 16.50 -26.20 -1.60
CA SER A 59 16.22 -27.61 -1.92
C SER A 59 15.67 -28.37 -0.72
N LEU A 60 16.20 -28.12 0.47
CA LEU A 60 15.73 -28.70 1.73
C LEU A 60 14.29 -28.27 2.07
N HIS A 61 13.95 -26.97 1.92
CA HIS A 61 12.57 -26.50 2.12
C HIS A 61 11.59 -27.17 1.15
N ARG A 62 11.98 -27.35 -0.11
CA ARG A 62 11.15 -28.06 -1.10
C ARG A 62 10.90 -29.51 -0.71
N GLN A 63 11.95 -30.22 -0.28
CA GLN A 63 11.85 -31.62 0.15
C GLN A 63 10.98 -31.78 1.40
N VAL A 64 11.16 -30.93 2.41
CA VAL A 64 10.44 -31.03 3.69
C VAL A 64 8.98 -30.56 3.58
N LYS A 65 8.69 -29.56 2.74
CA LYS A 65 7.35 -28.96 2.61
C LYS A 65 6.57 -29.47 1.39
N GLY A 66 7.12 -30.43 0.63
CA GLY A 66 6.48 -30.95 -0.59
C GLY A 66 6.32 -29.90 -1.69
N GLY A 67 7.14 -28.84 -1.68
CA GLY A 67 7.04 -27.73 -2.63
C GLY A 67 7.76 -28.03 -3.94
N SER A 68 7.07 -27.94 -5.08
CA SER A 68 7.66 -28.16 -6.41
C SER A 68 8.38 -26.93 -6.98
N LEU A 69 7.95 -25.72 -6.61
CA LEU A 69 8.54 -24.47 -7.09
C LEU A 69 9.76 -24.05 -6.27
N ALA A 70 10.75 -23.45 -6.94
CA ALA A 70 11.98 -22.91 -6.34
C ALA A 70 11.78 -21.56 -5.61
N TYR A 71 10.53 -21.08 -5.52
CA TYR A 71 10.19 -19.84 -4.84
C TYR A 71 8.82 -19.95 -4.16
N GLU A 72 8.57 -19.01 -3.25
CA GLU A 72 7.24 -18.74 -2.70
C GLU A 72 7.02 -17.23 -2.59
N ASP A 73 5.75 -16.84 -2.62
CA ASP A 73 5.33 -15.46 -2.48
C ASP A 73 4.93 -15.24 -1.01
N GLU A 74 5.88 -14.75 -0.21
CA GLU A 74 5.69 -14.49 1.22
C GLU A 74 4.96 -13.17 1.41
N LYS A 75 3.91 -13.18 2.23
CA LYS A 75 3.13 -11.98 2.52
C LYS A 75 3.67 -11.28 3.75
N PHE A 76 3.71 -9.95 3.72
CA PHE A 76 4.15 -9.14 4.86
C PHE A 76 3.37 -7.83 4.96
N SER A 77 3.32 -7.26 6.15
CA SER A 77 2.80 -5.91 6.42
C SER A 77 3.91 -5.10 7.08
N TYR A 78 4.00 -3.80 6.79
CA TYR A 78 5.02 -2.97 7.40
C TYR A 78 4.59 -1.52 7.58
N VAL A 79 5.30 -0.81 8.44
CA VAL A 79 5.27 0.65 8.55
C VAL A 79 6.69 1.18 8.76
N ALA A 80 7.00 2.28 8.10
CA ALA A 80 8.24 3.04 8.25
C ALA A 80 7.90 4.47 8.69
N ALA A 81 8.48 4.91 9.80
CA ALA A 81 8.20 6.18 10.42
C ALA A 81 9.49 6.94 10.75
N VAL A 82 9.45 8.27 10.63
CA VAL A 82 10.63 9.14 10.78
C VAL A 82 10.29 10.40 11.57
N ARG A 83 11.32 11.13 12.02
CA ARG A 83 11.21 12.45 12.66
C ARG A 83 11.79 13.60 11.82
N PHE A 84 12.17 13.30 10.58
CA PHE A 84 12.70 14.26 9.61
C PHE A 84 11.71 14.43 8.44
N PRO A 85 11.84 15.49 7.64
CA PRO A 85 10.95 15.73 6.50
C PRO A 85 10.93 14.54 5.53
N VAL A 86 9.72 14.12 5.14
CA VAL A 86 9.47 13.10 4.11
C VAL A 86 8.27 13.50 3.27
N ALA A 87 8.28 13.06 2.02
CA ALA A 87 7.17 13.22 1.08
C ALA A 87 6.61 11.82 0.74
N PRO A 88 5.60 11.33 1.46
CA PRO A 88 4.91 10.08 1.13
C PRO A 88 4.34 10.10 -0.29
N ALA A 89 3.92 8.94 -0.79
CA ALA A 89 3.24 8.84 -2.08
C ALA A 89 1.95 9.67 -2.08
N ALA A 90 1.56 10.21 -3.25
CA ALA A 90 0.30 10.95 -3.40
C ALA A 90 -0.92 10.05 -3.17
N ALA A 91 -0.83 8.78 -3.59
CA ALA A 91 -1.69 7.68 -3.19
C ALA A 91 -0.87 6.38 -3.32
N ARG A 92 -1.39 5.27 -2.78
CA ARG A 92 -0.73 3.96 -2.89
C ARG A 92 -1.69 2.92 -3.45
N VAL A 93 -1.23 2.12 -4.41
CA VAL A 93 -1.92 0.92 -4.88
C VAL A 93 -1.92 -0.15 -3.78
N VAL A 94 -3.08 -0.48 -3.21
CA VAL A 94 -3.20 -1.39 -2.03
C VAL A 94 -3.41 -2.86 -2.35
N ARG A 95 -3.66 -3.17 -3.63
CA ARG A 95 -3.87 -4.52 -4.16
C ARG A 95 -3.28 -4.61 -5.56
N ARG A 96 -3.00 -5.84 -6.03
CA ARG A 96 -2.61 -6.06 -7.42
C ARG A 96 -3.64 -5.43 -8.37
N PRO A 97 -3.23 -4.58 -9.32
CA PRO A 97 -4.15 -4.00 -10.29
C PRO A 97 -4.98 -5.04 -11.03
N GLN A 98 -6.30 -4.80 -11.18
CA GLN A 98 -7.16 -5.70 -11.96
C GLN A 98 -7.19 -5.24 -13.42
N ILE A 99 -6.45 -5.95 -14.27
CA ILE A 99 -6.43 -5.66 -15.71
C ILE A 99 -7.64 -6.30 -16.38
N ARG A 100 -8.41 -5.48 -17.10
CA ARG A 100 -9.57 -5.89 -17.91
C ARG A 100 -9.40 -5.40 -19.35
N LYS A 101 -10.30 -5.79 -20.25
CA LYS A 101 -10.27 -5.32 -21.65
C LYS A 101 -10.45 -3.80 -21.70
N GLY A 102 -9.38 -3.08 -22.00
CA GLY A 102 -9.38 -1.63 -22.19
C GLY A 102 -9.42 -0.77 -20.92
N GLN A 103 -9.32 -1.39 -19.74
CA GLN A 103 -9.26 -0.67 -18.47
C GLN A 103 -8.46 -1.44 -17.41
N VAL A 104 -7.94 -0.71 -16.43
CA VAL A 104 -7.31 -1.23 -15.22
C VAL A 104 -8.07 -0.65 -14.02
N LEU A 105 -8.42 -1.50 -13.07
CA LEU A 105 -8.98 -1.07 -11.79
C LEU A 105 -7.86 -1.06 -10.74
N LEU A 106 -7.65 0.10 -10.12
CA LEU A 106 -6.70 0.30 -9.04
C LEU A 106 -7.47 0.52 -7.75
N ASP A 107 -7.18 -0.28 -6.72
CA ASP A 107 -7.62 0.02 -5.36
C ASP A 107 -6.53 0.88 -4.72
N LEU A 108 -6.87 2.11 -4.35
CA LEU A 108 -5.94 3.13 -3.87
C LEU A 108 -6.23 3.49 -2.42
N CYS A 109 -5.18 3.72 -1.65
CA CYS A 109 -5.23 4.47 -0.41
C CYS A 109 -4.85 5.91 -0.72
N GLU A 110 -5.77 6.83 -0.49
CA GLU A 110 -5.63 8.25 -0.80
C GLU A 110 -5.55 9.04 0.53
N PRO A 111 -4.62 10.02 0.65
CA PRO A 111 -4.60 10.95 1.78
C PRO A 111 -5.81 11.89 1.71
N ALA A 112 -6.05 12.63 2.80
CA ALA A 112 -7.07 13.66 2.80
C ALA A 112 -6.82 14.71 1.71
N GLU A 113 -7.89 15.14 1.04
CA GLU A 113 -7.84 16.21 0.07
C GLU A 113 -7.71 17.56 0.80
N ALA A 114 -6.98 18.49 0.19
CA ALA A 114 -6.91 19.85 0.69
C ALA A 114 -8.29 20.52 0.59
N PRO A 115 -8.61 21.50 1.45
CA PRO A 115 -9.78 22.35 1.27
C PRO A 115 -9.76 23.02 -0.12
N ASP A 116 -10.94 23.24 -0.69
CA ASP A 116 -11.04 23.94 -1.97
C ASP A 116 -10.87 25.47 -1.81
N ALA A 117 -10.91 26.18 -2.95
CA ALA A 117 -10.71 27.62 -2.98
C ALA A 117 -11.78 28.39 -2.17
N GLU A 118 -12.95 27.80 -1.95
CA GLU A 118 -14.03 28.36 -1.16
C GLU A 118 -13.94 27.96 0.33
N GLY A 119 -12.89 27.24 0.73
CA GLY A 119 -12.64 26.80 2.09
C GLY A 119 -13.49 25.61 2.54
N ARG A 120 -14.17 24.92 1.63
CA ARG A 120 -14.92 23.70 1.96
C ARG A 120 -13.93 22.57 2.25
N PRO A 121 -14.17 21.75 3.29
CA PRO A 121 -13.25 20.67 3.65
C PRO A 121 -13.18 19.65 2.52
N GLY A 122 -11.96 19.16 2.24
CA GLY A 122 -11.74 18.04 1.34
C GLY A 122 -12.23 16.72 1.93
N GLN A 123 -12.25 15.67 1.11
CA GLN A 123 -12.52 14.32 1.59
C GLN A 123 -11.42 13.85 2.56
N PRO A 124 -11.76 13.09 3.62
CA PRO A 124 -10.75 12.48 4.49
C PRO A 124 -9.95 11.41 3.74
N GLU A 125 -8.92 10.88 4.39
CA GLU A 125 -8.22 9.70 3.90
C GLU A 125 -9.19 8.54 3.66
N GLN A 126 -9.04 7.86 2.52
CA GLN A 126 -9.99 6.84 2.11
C GLN A 126 -9.36 5.74 1.26
N LEU A 127 -10.01 4.58 1.25
CA LEU A 127 -9.80 3.58 0.22
C LEU A 127 -10.75 3.85 -0.95
N ARG A 128 -10.19 3.98 -2.16
CA ARG A 128 -10.97 4.27 -3.36
C ARG A 128 -10.55 3.38 -4.51
N ARG A 129 -11.56 2.80 -5.19
CA ARG A 129 -11.34 2.16 -6.49
C ARG A 129 -11.33 3.20 -7.60
N ARG A 130 -10.27 3.22 -8.40
CA ARG A 130 -10.10 4.09 -9.56
C ARG A 130 -10.00 3.27 -10.84
N THR A 131 -10.81 3.65 -11.83
CA THR A 131 -10.80 3.03 -13.17
C THR A 131 -9.93 3.85 -14.11
N VAL A 132 -8.86 3.26 -14.63
CA VAL A 132 -8.00 3.85 -15.65
C VAL A 132 -8.27 3.17 -16.98
N THR A 133 -8.80 3.89 -17.97
CA THR A 133 -9.14 3.34 -19.29
C THR A 133 -8.16 3.79 -20.37
N LYS A 134 -8.18 3.15 -21.54
CA LYS A 134 -7.34 3.50 -22.70
C LYS A 134 -7.34 5.00 -23.06
N ARG A 135 -8.44 5.72 -22.82
CA ARG A 135 -8.55 7.15 -23.12
C ARG A 135 -7.60 8.02 -22.30
N HIS A 136 -7.10 7.51 -21.18
CA HIS A 136 -6.15 8.23 -20.32
C HIS A 136 -4.69 8.10 -20.81
N GLY A 137 -4.44 7.53 -22.00
CA GLY A 137 -3.12 7.55 -22.65
C GLY A 137 -2.02 6.91 -21.81
N ASP A 138 -0.99 7.68 -21.47
CA ASP A 138 0.17 7.17 -20.73
C ASP A 138 -0.16 6.73 -19.30
N LEU A 139 -1.18 7.31 -18.66
CA LEU A 139 -1.68 6.80 -17.38
C LEU A 139 -2.24 5.38 -17.51
N TYR A 140 -2.82 5.01 -18.66
CA TYR A 140 -3.27 3.63 -18.87
C TYR A 140 -2.11 2.67 -19.03
N LYS A 141 -1.02 3.07 -19.70
CA LYS A 141 0.21 2.27 -19.78
C LYS A 141 0.78 2.08 -18.37
N ALA A 142 0.97 3.17 -17.64
CA ALA A 142 1.45 3.11 -16.27
C ALA A 142 0.56 2.29 -15.33
N ALA A 143 -0.77 2.34 -15.49
CA ALA A 143 -1.67 1.52 -14.67
C ALA A 143 -1.52 0.01 -14.95
N ARG A 144 -1.18 -0.36 -16.19
CA ARG A 144 -0.93 -1.77 -16.55
C ARG A 144 0.39 -2.29 -15.99
N ASP A 145 1.37 -1.40 -15.85
CA ASP A 145 2.70 -1.71 -15.37
C ASP A 145 2.86 -1.52 -13.85
N ALA A 146 1.86 -0.89 -13.20
CA ALA A 146 1.84 -0.71 -11.75
C ALA A 146 1.76 -2.05 -11.03
N ASP A 147 2.45 -2.13 -9.90
CA ASP A 147 2.39 -3.24 -8.97
C ASP A 147 1.76 -2.83 -7.63
N TRP A 148 1.45 -3.84 -6.85
CA TRP A 148 0.98 -3.69 -5.49
C TRP A 148 2.02 -3.01 -4.61
N GLY A 149 1.64 -1.84 -4.08
CA GLY A 149 2.52 -1.03 -3.26
C GLY A 149 3.00 0.24 -3.95
N ASP A 150 2.82 0.34 -5.27
CA ASP A 150 3.30 1.47 -6.04
C ASP A 150 2.61 2.78 -5.65
N ALA A 151 3.37 3.86 -5.79
CA ALA A 151 2.85 5.21 -5.72
C ALA A 151 1.94 5.50 -6.92
N TRP A 152 0.83 6.19 -6.69
CA TRP A 152 -0.11 6.57 -7.73
C TRP A 152 -0.56 8.04 -7.61
N PRO A 153 -0.68 8.80 -8.72
CA PRO A 153 -0.12 8.48 -10.03
C PRO A 153 1.40 8.30 -9.95
N PRO A 154 2.03 7.65 -10.94
CA PRO A 154 3.49 7.61 -11.02
C PRO A 154 4.03 9.03 -10.99
N ARG A 155 5.12 9.26 -10.24
CA ARG A 155 5.81 10.54 -10.31
C ARG A 155 6.29 10.73 -11.75
N ALA A 156 6.05 11.91 -12.32
CA ALA A 156 6.73 12.28 -13.55
C ALA A 156 8.24 12.19 -13.27
N LEU A 157 8.95 11.39 -14.09
CA LEU A 157 10.41 11.36 -14.08
C LEU A 157 10.95 12.71 -14.57
#